data_AF-A0A397CUX2-F1
#
_entry.id   AF-A0A397CUX2-F1
#
_cell.length_a   1.000
_cell.length_b   1.000
_cell.length_c   1.000
_cell.angle_alpha   90.00
_cell.angle_beta   90.00
_cell.angle_gamma   90.00
#
_symmetry.space_group_name_H-M   'P 1'
#
loop_
_entity.id
_entity.type
_entity.pdbx_description
1 polymer ?
#
loop_
_entity_poly.entity_id
_entity_poly.type
_entity_poly.pdbx_seq_one_letter_code
_entity_poly.pdbx_strand_id
1 'polypeptide(L)'
;MKGLNLHGVSSFVHAVTRSPKLLIPHLSVKDLNDIPFAELHAMGFKGVVFDKDNTLTVPYARRIVPHVSDALRDSQRIFGSDRVVIFSNSAGSSDDLPDFAEAAIVETELKVNVLRHGVKVVVFRSSMAYG
;
A
#
# COMPACT_ATOMS: atom_id res chain seq x y z
N MET A 1 1.19 -7.19 -27.11
CA MET A 1 2.51 -6.90 -26.53
C MET A 1 2.31 -5.91 -25.38
N LYS A 2 2.58 -6.28 -24.13
CA LYS A 2 2.53 -5.30 -23.02
C LYS A 2 3.72 -4.35 -23.19
N GLY A 3 3.46 -3.07 -23.42
CA GLY A 3 4.51 -2.05 -23.53
C GLY A 3 5.33 -1.97 -22.23
N LEU A 4 6.63 -1.66 -22.33
CA LEU A 4 7.46 -1.44 -21.16
C LEU A 4 6.82 -0.39 -20.24
N ASN A 5 6.73 -0.69 -18.94
CA ASN A 5 6.35 0.29 -17.94
C ASN A 5 7.51 1.26 -17.72
N LEU A 6 7.61 2.26 -18.59
CA LEU A 6 8.72 3.22 -18.61
C LEU A 6 8.80 4.01 -17.30
N HIS A 7 7.65 4.31 -16.68
CA HIS A 7 7.59 4.91 -15.35
C HIS A 7 8.21 4.01 -14.29
N GLY A 8 7.90 2.72 -14.32
CA GLY A 8 8.50 1.73 -13.42
C GLY A 8 10.01 1.62 -13.55
N VAL A 9 10.50 1.54 -14.80
CA VAL A 9 11.94 1.47 -15.08
C VAL A 9 12.65 2.74 -14.62
N SER A 10 12.10 3.92 -14.94
CA SER A 10 12.67 5.20 -14.51
C SER A 10 12.72 5.33 -12.99
N SER A 11 11.64 4.97 -12.29
CA SER A 11 11.58 5.00 -10.83
C SER A 11 12.59 4.05 -10.18
N PHE A 12 12.75 2.85 -10.75
CA PHE A 12 13.76 1.90 -10.27
C PHE A 12 15.19 2.42 -10.48
N VAL A 13 15.52 2.93 -11.68
CA VAL A 13 16.84 3.52 -11.95
C VAL A 13 17.12 4.68 -11.01
N HIS A 14 16.14 5.54 -10.77
CA HIS A 14 16.26 6.62 -9.79
C HIS A 14 16.52 6.09 -8.37
N ALA A 15 15.75 5.08 -7.93
CA ALA A 15 15.95 4.47 -6.62
C ALA A 15 17.37 3.88 -6.48
N VAL A 16 17.85 3.13 -7.47
CA VAL A 16 19.19 2.53 -7.44
C VAL A 16 20.30 3.59 -7.45
N THR A 17 20.19 4.61 -8.32
CA THR A 17 21.31 5.54 -8.58
C THR A 17 21.31 6.78 -7.70
N ARG A 18 20.12 7.25 -7.27
CA ARG A 18 19.96 8.52 -6.54
C ARG A 18 19.38 8.37 -5.14
N SER A 19 18.71 7.27 -4.84
CA SER A 19 18.05 7.09 -3.53
C SER A 19 18.02 5.63 -3.08
N PRO A 20 19.19 4.96 -2.91
CA PRO A 20 19.24 3.53 -2.62
C PRO A 20 18.57 3.15 -1.30
N LYS A 21 18.43 4.11 -0.37
CA LYS A 21 17.65 3.95 0.87
C LYS A 21 16.18 3.59 0.63
N LEU A 22 15.63 3.87 -0.56
CA LEU A 22 14.29 3.45 -0.97
C LEU A 22 14.15 1.93 -1.15
N LEU A 23 15.27 1.24 -1.35
CA LEU A 23 15.33 -0.19 -1.63
C LEU A 23 15.57 -1.02 -0.37
N ILE A 24 15.90 -0.37 0.76
CA ILE A 24 16.26 -1.04 2.00
C ILE A 24 15.03 -1.02 2.92
N PRO A 25 14.45 -2.19 3.26
CA PRO A 25 13.37 -2.24 4.23
C PRO A 25 13.90 -1.86 5.62
N HIS A 26 13.17 -1.01 6.33
CA HIS A 26 13.46 -0.66 7.72
C HIS A 26 13.00 -1.75 8.69
N LEU A 27 12.05 -2.59 8.27
CA LEU A 27 11.52 -3.74 8.99
C LEU A 27 11.33 -4.88 7.99
N SER A 28 11.80 -6.07 8.34
CA SER A 28 11.58 -7.30 7.58
C SER A 28 11.02 -8.36 8.51
N VAL A 29 9.80 -8.80 8.23
CA VAL A 29 9.09 -9.83 8.98
C VAL A 29 8.65 -10.95 8.04
N LYS A 30 8.30 -12.11 8.58
CA LYS A 30 7.91 -13.27 7.76
C LYS A 30 6.46 -13.19 7.29
N ASP A 31 5.59 -12.63 8.12
CA ASP A 31 4.16 -12.50 7.87
C ASP A 31 3.64 -11.11 8.30
N LEU A 32 2.52 -10.65 7.73
CA LEU A 32 1.89 -9.39 8.14
C LEU A 32 1.49 -9.39 9.63
N ASN A 33 1.16 -10.56 10.19
CA ASN A 33 0.81 -10.69 11.61
C ASN A 33 2.01 -10.50 12.55
N ASP A 34 3.24 -10.56 12.02
CA ASP A 34 4.45 -10.32 12.79
C ASP A 34 4.82 -8.83 12.87
N ILE A 35 4.05 -7.94 12.23
CA ILE A 35 4.32 -6.49 12.27
C ILE A 35 3.98 -5.95 13.68
N PRO A 36 4.94 -5.31 14.38
CA PRO A 36 4.72 -4.79 15.72
C PRO A 36 4.02 -3.42 15.66
N PHE A 37 2.75 -3.41 15.22
CA PHE A 37 1.97 -2.18 14.98
C PHE A 37 1.95 -1.22 16.18
N ALA A 38 1.85 -1.75 17.40
CA ALA A 38 1.80 -0.94 18.62
C ALA A 38 3.14 -0.21 18.88
N GLU A 39 4.26 -0.89 18.66
CA GLU A 39 5.60 -0.33 18.81
C GLU A 39 5.85 0.74 17.75
N LEU A 40 5.48 0.46 16.49
CA LEU A 40 5.56 1.44 15.41
C LEU A 40 4.70 2.68 15.72
N HIS A 41 3.48 2.51 16.22
CA HIS A 41 2.66 3.64 16.64
C HIS A 41 3.31 4.44 17.78
N ALA A 42 3.88 3.76 18.78
CA ALA A 42 4.62 4.40 19.88
C ALA A 42 5.88 5.14 19.42
N MET A 43 6.54 4.67 18.36
CA MET A 43 7.66 5.35 17.69
C MET A 43 7.22 6.58 16.86
N GLY A 44 5.92 6.84 16.76
CA GLY A 44 5.37 8.05 16.15
C GLY A 44 4.87 7.89 14.72
N PHE A 45 4.85 6.67 14.16
CA PHE A 45 4.20 6.40 12.88
C PHE A 45 2.71 6.76 12.94
N LYS A 46 2.16 7.28 11.85
CA LYS A 46 0.81 7.88 11.84
C LYS A 46 -0.27 7.05 11.18
N GLY A 47 0.09 6.04 10.41
CA GLY A 47 -0.85 5.22 9.67
C GLY A 47 -0.16 4.07 8.95
N VAL A 48 -0.95 3.26 8.28
CA VAL A 48 -0.50 2.09 7.52
C VAL A 48 -1.03 2.18 6.10
N VAL A 49 -0.16 1.94 5.13
CA VAL A 49 -0.51 1.84 3.72
C VAL A 49 -0.25 0.41 3.28
N PHE A 50 -1.30 -0.33 2.94
CA PHE A 50 -1.19 -1.68 2.41
C PHE A 50 -1.25 -1.68 0.89
N ASP A 51 -0.40 -2.47 0.25
CA ASP A 51 -0.67 -2.91 -1.12
C ASP A 51 -1.90 -3.85 -1.15
N LYS A 52 -2.57 -3.96 -2.31
CA LYS A 52 -3.78 -4.80 -2.43
C LYS A 52 -3.46 -6.25 -2.81
N ASP A 53 -3.08 -6.46 -4.07
CA ASP A 53 -2.97 -7.79 -4.68
C ASP A 53 -1.65 -8.46 -4.31
N ASN A 54 -1.69 -9.73 -3.92
CA ASN A 54 -0.57 -10.49 -3.34
C ASN A 54 -0.11 -9.98 -1.96
N THR A 55 -0.87 -9.07 -1.34
CA THR A 55 -0.60 -8.58 0.02
C THR A 55 -1.83 -8.83 0.90
N LEU A 56 -2.91 -8.07 0.72
CA LEU A 56 -4.16 -8.26 1.47
C LEU A 56 -5.11 -9.26 0.80
N THR A 57 -5.06 -9.37 -0.53
CA THR A 57 -5.92 -10.26 -1.32
C THR A 57 -5.08 -11.16 -2.22
N VAL A 58 -5.61 -12.32 -2.60
CA VAL A 58 -5.09 -13.02 -3.78
C VAL A 58 -5.30 -12.16 -5.04
N PRO A 59 -4.57 -12.39 -6.15
CA PRO A 59 -4.69 -11.57 -7.36
C PRO A 59 -6.12 -11.39 -7.85
N TYR A 60 -6.52 -10.14 -8.10
CA TYR A 60 -7.83 -9.74 -8.63
C TYR A 60 -9.02 -10.10 -7.75
N ALA A 61 -8.80 -10.68 -6.57
CA ALA A 61 -9.86 -10.94 -5.61
C ALA A 61 -10.20 -9.68 -4.83
N ARG A 62 -11.42 -9.70 -4.29
CA ARG A 62 -11.97 -8.61 -3.50
C ARG A 62 -12.39 -9.09 -2.11
N ARG A 63 -11.58 -9.98 -1.54
CA ARG A 63 -11.71 -10.48 -0.17
C ARG A 63 -10.34 -10.54 0.47
N ILE A 64 -10.26 -10.10 1.72
CA ILE A 64 -9.07 -10.24 2.55
C ILE A 64 -8.76 -11.73 2.69
N VAL A 65 -7.49 -12.11 2.52
CA VAL A 65 -7.08 -13.49 2.78
C VAL A 65 -7.19 -13.75 4.27
N PRO A 66 -7.86 -14.82 4.73
CA PRO A 66 -8.15 -15.04 6.14
C PRO A 66 -6.94 -14.87 7.06
N HIS A 67 -5.76 -15.36 6.64
CA HIS A 67 -4.53 -15.30 7.45
C HIS A 67 -4.09 -13.88 7.84
N VAL A 68 -4.36 -12.83 7.05
CA VAL A 68 -3.94 -11.45 7.36
C VAL A 68 -5.05 -10.59 7.94
N SER A 69 -6.23 -11.17 8.18
CA SER A 69 -7.38 -10.44 8.73
C SER A 69 -7.08 -9.85 10.11
N ASP A 70 -6.29 -10.56 10.91
CA ASP A 70 -5.91 -10.14 12.24
C ASP A 70 -4.95 -8.94 12.20
N ALA A 71 -3.89 -9.02 11.38
CA ALA A 71 -3.00 -7.89 11.12
C ALA A 71 -3.75 -6.62 10.65
N LEU A 72 -4.69 -6.76 9.72
CA LEU A 72 -5.49 -5.63 9.26
C LEU A 72 -6.33 -5.04 10.40
N ARG A 73 -7.04 -5.89 11.15
CA ARG A 73 -7.87 -5.45 12.28
C ARG A 73 -7.05 -4.78 13.38
N ASP A 74 -5.88 -5.32 13.71
CA ASP A 74 -4.98 -4.73 14.71
C ASP A 74 -4.43 -3.39 14.24
N SER A 75 -4.04 -3.27 12.97
CA SER A 75 -3.62 -1.98 12.42
C SER A 75 -4.72 -0.93 12.52
N GLN A 76 -5.98 -1.28 12.19
CA GLN A 76 -7.12 -0.36 12.29
C GLN A 76 -7.43 0.01 13.74
N ARG A 77 -7.34 -0.94 14.67
CA ARG A 77 -7.51 -0.70 16.11
C ARG A 77 -6.47 0.25 16.67
N ILE A 78 -5.22 0.16 16.20
CA ILE A 78 -4.09 0.93 16.73
C ILE A 78 -4.00 2.31 16.08
N PHE A 79 -4.11 2.40 14.75
CA PHE A 79 -3.91 3.64 14.01
C PHE A 79 -5.21 4.40 13.71
N GLY A 80 -6.37 3.75 13.84
CA GLY A 80 -7.66 4.25 13.37
C GLY A 80 -7.95 3.85 11.92
N SER A 81 -9.21 3.51 11.62
CA SER A 81 -9.62 3.06 10.28
C SER A 81 -9.44 4.13 9.19
N ASP A 82 -9.41 5.42 9.56
CA ASP A 82 -9.14 6.55 8.66
C ASP A 82 -7.67 6.63 8.24
N ARG A 83 -6.76 6.00 8.99
CA ARG A 83 -5.31 6.04 8.77
C ARG A 83 -4.71 4.71 8.30
N VAL A 84 -5.58 3.73 8.05
CA VAL A 84 -5.21 2.47 7.40
C VAL A 84 -5.84 2.49 6.01
N VAL A 85 -4.99 2.54 4.99
CA VAL A 85 -5.44 2.71 3.60
C VAL A 85 -4.81 1.68 2.68
N ILE A 86 -5.48 1.40 1.56
CA ILE A 86 -4.96 0.60 0.46
C ILE A 86 -4.37 1.52 -0.60
N PHE A 87 -3.21 1.14 -1.10
CA PHE A 87 -2.58 1.72 -2.28
C PHE A 87 -2.49 0.65 -3.37
N SER A 88 -3.24 0.82 -4.46
CA SER A 88 -3.29 -0.14 -5.56
C SER A 88 -2.79 0.47 -6.88
N ASN A 89 -2.22 -0.38 -7.73
CA ASN A 89 -1.77 -0.01 -9.07
C ASN A 89 -2.92 0.18 -10.07
N SER A 90 -4.13 -0.28 -9.74
CA SER A 90 -5.35 -0.09 -10.53
C SER A 90 -6.36 0.79 -9.80
N ALA A 91 -6.92 0.30 -8.69
CA ALA A 91 -7.91 1.05 -7.91
C ALA A 91 -7.31 2.35 -7.35
N GLY A 92 -7.98 3.48 -7.60
CA GLY A 92 -7.50 4.81 -7.20
C GLY A 92 -6.41 5.41 -8.09
N SER A 93 -5.97 4.70 -9.14
CA SER A 93 -4.98 5.19 -10.11
C SER A 93 -5.62 5.96 -11.27
N SER A 94 -4.80 6.43 -12.22
CA SER A 94 -5.28 7.01 -13.48
C SER A 94 -6.12 6.05 -14.32
N ASP A 95 -5.93 4.73 -14.15
CA ASP A 95 -6.70 3.71 -14.88
C ASP A 95 -8.14 3.60 -14.35
N ASP A 96 -8.42 4.19 -13.19
CA ASP A 96 -9.71 4.20 -12.50
C ASP A 96 -10.40 5.57 -12.64
N LEU A 97 -9.88 6.46 -13.50
CA LEU A 97 -10.55 7.72 -13.85
C LEU A 97 -11.67 7.46 -14.88
N PRO A 98 -12.73 8.29 -14.90
CA PRO A 98 -12.88 9.54 -14.15
C PRO A 98 -13.55 9.41 -12.77
N ASP A 99 -14.16 8.28 -12.45
CA ASP A 99 -15.11 8.13 -11.34
C ASP A 99 -14.59 7.33 -10.14
N PHE A 100 -13.43 6.69 -10.26
CA PHE A 100 -12.83 5.85 -9.23
C PHE A 100 -13.75 4.71 -8.78
N ALA A 101 -14.46 4.10 -9.72
CA ALA A 101 -15.42 3.03 -9.46
C ALA A 101 -14.75 1.78 -8.82
N GLU A 102 -13.56 1.38 -9.29
CA GLU A 102 -12.86 0.24 -8.70
C GLU A 102 -12.40 0.53 -7.27
N ALA A 103 -11.94 1.76 -6.98
CA ALA A 103 -11.67 2.18 -5.62
C ALA A 103 -12.90 2.06 -4.72
N ALA A 104 -14.06 2.56 -5.14
CA ALA A 104 -15.30 2.50 -4.35
C ALA A 104 -15.75 1.06 -4.07
N ILE A 105 -15.59 0.17 -5.06
CA ILE A 105 -15.88 -1.26 -4.90
C ILE A 105 -14.93 -1.88 -3.86
N VAL A 106 -13.62 -1.65 -4.01
CA VAL A 106 -12.60 -2.17 -3.08
C VAL A 106 -12.84 -1.66 -1.66
N GLU A 107 -13.17 -0.38 -1.48
CA GLU A 107 -13.52 0.21 -0.18
C GLU A 107 -14.73 -0.48 0.45
N THR A 108 -15.75 -0.74 -0.36
CA THR A 108 -16.99 -1.39 0.07
C THR A 108 -16.76 -2.84 0.50
N GLU A 109 -15.98 -3.60 -0.26
CA GLU A 109 -15.79 -5.03 -0.02
C GLU A 109 -14.72 -5.33 1.02
N LEU A 110 -13.62 -4.55 1.04
CA LEU A 110 -12.52 -4.77 1.98
C LEU A 110 -12.67 -3.99 3.28
N LYS A 111 -13.57 -3.00 3.34
CA LYS A 111 -13.76 -2.09 4.50
C LYS A 111 -12.47 -1.34 4.87
N VAL A 112 -11.70 -0.94 3.85
CA VAL A 112 -10.48 -0.15 3.98
C VAL A 112 -10.48 0.93 2.90
N ASN A 113 -10.18 2.17 3.28
CA ASN A 113 -10.15 3.29 2.32
C ASN A 113 -9.07 3.08 1.26
N VAL A 114 -9.32 3.49 0.02
CA VAL A 114 -8.35 3.42 -1.08
C VAL A 114 -7.78 4.82 -1.32
N LEU A 115 -6.46 4.92 -1.31
CA LEU A 115 -5.77 6.15 -1.64
C LEU A 115 -5.93 6.42 -3.14
N ARG A 116 -6.56 7.54 -3.49
CA ARG A 116 -6.70 8.02 -4.87
C ARG A 116 -5.47 8.88 -5.20
N HIS A 117 -4.68 8.47 -6.19
CA HIS A 117 -3.38 9.09 -6.50
C HIS A 117 -3.20 9.50 -7.96
N GLY A 118 -4.10 9.08 -8.87
CA GLY A 118 -4.14 9.58 -10.24
C GLY A 118 -2.89 9.28 -11.08
N VAL A 119 -2.02 8.36 -10.64
CA VAL A 119 -0.80 7.94 -11.34
C VAL A 119 -0.74 6.42 -11.38
N LYS A 120 -0.17 5.81 -12.42
CA LYS A 120 0.16 4.37 -12.35
C LYS A 120 1.52 4.20 -11.67
N VAL A 121 1.53 3.61 -10.48
CA VAL A 121 2.75 3.54 -9.65
C VAL A 121 3.45 2.20 -9.77
N VAL A 122 4.77 2.24 -9.64
CA VAL A 122 5.62 1.10 -9.26
C VAL A 122 6.30 1.55 -7.97
N VAL A 123 6.01 0.86 -6.86
CA VAL A 123 6.28 1.39 -5.51
C VAL A 123 7.78 1.42 -5.23
N PHE A 124 8.34 2.63 -5.18
CA PHE A 124 9.53 3.02 -4.39
C PHE A 124 9.32 4.46 -3.92
N ARG A 125 8.75 4.67 -2.73
CA ARG A 125 8.62 6.02 -2.13
C ARG A 125 9.16 6.01 -0.71
N SER A 126 10.13 6.88 -0.45
CA SER A 126 10.42 7.40 0.89
C SER A 126 9.84 8.79 0.92
N SER A 127 8.86 8.97 1.78
CA SER A 127 8.54 10.28 2.31
C SER A 127 8.92 10.26 3.79
N MET A 128 10.21 10.48 4.06
CA MET A 128 10.60 11.11 5.31
C MET A 128 10.19 12.58 5.21
N ALA A 129 8.98 12.91 5.65
CA ALA A 129 8.65 14.27 6.04
C ALA A 129 9.07 14.41 7.51
N TYR A 130 10.32 14.82 7.74
CA TYR A 130 10.65 15.49 8.99
C TYR A 130 10.11 16.91 8.87
N GLY A 131 9.09 17.21 9.67
CA GLY A 131 8.55 18.54 9.94
C GLY A 131 8.30 18.64 11.44
#